data_AF-A0A7X6VZ32-F1
#
_entry.id   AF-A0A7X6VZ32-F1
#
_cell.length_a   1.000
_cell.length_b   1.000
_cell.length_c   1.000
_cell.angle_alpha   90.00
_cell.angle_beta   90.00
_cell.angle_gamma   90.00
#
_symmetry.space_group_name_H-M   'P 1'
#
loop_
_entity.id
_entity.type
_entity.pdbx_description
1 polymer ?
#
loop_
_entity_poly.entity_id
_entity_poly.type
_entity_poly.pdbx_seq_one_letter_code
_entity_poly.pdbx_strand_id
1 'polypeptide(L)'
;MAGSYVEAIARAAQDAQSLVRFLDGLDEHAPAPPAAIGHAAQLVDAVERVVYQALQEAYPDWSAKAAADQALESIDAFRAAAQGNDVRLMRAAARGALDHLNRARELEEPAP
;
A
#
# COMPACT_ATOMS: atom_id res chain seq x y z
N MET A 1 -2.18 -15.51 19.71
CA MET A 1 -1.24 -14.38 19.54
C MET A 1 -1.60 -13.66 18.24
N ALA A 2 -2.66 -12.84 18.24
CA ALA A 2 -3.18 -12.17 17.03
C ALA A 2 -2.70 -10.71 16.90
N GLY A 3 -1.67 -10.31 17.65
CA GLY A 3 -1.27 -8.90 17.78
C GLY A 3 -0.36 -8.39 16.66
N SER A 4 0.45 -9.22 16.01
CA SER A 4 1.55 -8.70 15.17
C SER A 4 1.16 -8.50 13.69
N TYR A 5 0.39 -9.42 13.11
CA TYR A 5 -0.12 -9.29 11.73
C TYR A 5 -1.10 -8.11 11.54
N VAL A 6 -2.18 -8.05 12.35
CA VAL A 6 -3.24 -7.03 12.21
C VAL A 6 -2.68 -5.62 12.44
N GLU A 7 -1.79 -5.46 13.43
CA GLU A 7 -1.12 -4.18 13.69
C GLU A 7 -0.20 -3.78 12.54
N ALA A 8 0.53 -4.73 11.95
CA ALA A 8 1.38 -4.47 10.78
C ALA A 8 0.54 -4.06 9.56
N ILE A 9 -0.55 -4.76 9.24
CA ILE A 9 -1.44 -4.39 8.13
C ILE A 9 -2.12 -3.04 8.39
N ALA A 10 -2.56 -2.76 9.63
CA ALA A 10 -3.11 -1.46 9.98
C ALA A 10 -2.08 -0.33 9.80
N ARG A 11 -0.81 -0.58 10.15
CA ARG A 11 0.28 0.37 9.92
C ARG A 11 0.53 0.59 8.43
N ALA A 12 0.61 -0.50 7.64
CA ALA A 12 0.78 -0.43 6.20
C ALA A 12 -0.36 0.37 5.53
N ALA A 13 -1.61 0.18 5.97
CA ALA A 13 -2.76 0.92 5.48
C ALA A 13 -2.66 2.43 5.80
N GLN A 14 -2.17 2.82 6.99
CA GLN A 14 -1.95 4.22 7.34
C GLN A 14 -0.84 4.87 6.49
N ASP A 15 0.25 4.14 6.24
CA ASP A 15 1.34 4.61 5.40
C ASP A 15 0.88 4.73 3.93
N ALA A 16 0.08 3.78 3.43
CA ALA A 16 -0.56 3.84 2.10
C ALA A 16 -1.56 5.00 2.00
N GLN A 17 -2.34 5.28 3.05
CA GLN A 17 -3.22 6.44 3.10
C GLN A 17 -2.44 7.75 3.03
N SER A 18 -1.29 7.83 3.71
CA SER A 18 -0.41 8.99 3.65
C SER A 18 0.16 9.20 2.25
N LEU A 19 0.55 8.11 1.57
CA LEU A 19 0.96 8.13 0.17
C LEU A 19 -0.16 8.65 -0.76
N VAL A 20 -1.39 8.15 -0.62
CA VAL A 20 -2.54 8.61 -1.41
C VAL A 20 -2.75 10.11 -1.22
N ARG A 21 -2.78 10.60 0.03
CA ARG A 21 -2.95 12.03 0.33
C ARG A 21 -1.84 12.89 -0.28
N PHE A 22 -0.60 12.41 -0.24
CA PHE A 22 0.52 13.08 -0.88
C PHE A 22 0.32 13.21 -2.40
N LEU A 23 -0.07 12.11 -3.08
CA LEU A 23 -0.30 12.09 -4.53
C LEU A 23 -1.55 12.88 -4.96
N ASP A 24 -2.56 12.98 -4.10
CA ASP A 24 -3.72 13.85 -4.32
C ASP A 24 -3.33 15.33 -4.33
N GLY A 25 -2.21 15.69 -3.70
CA GLY A 25 -1.64 17.05 -3.73
C GLY A 25 -0.78 17.36 -4.97
N LEU A 26 -0.54 16.38 -5.85
CA LEU A 26 0.23 16.56 -7.08
C LEU A 26 -0.69 16.87 -8.27
N ASP A 27 -0.24 17.76 -9.15
CA ASP A 27 -0.89 18.01 -10.45
C ASP A 27 -0.70 16.76 -11.34
N GLU A 28 -1.80 16.19 -11.82
CA GLU A 28 -1.78 15.00 -12.68
C GLU A 28 -1.53 15.33 -14.16
N HIS A 29 -1.61 16.60 -14.54
CA HIS A 29 -1.34 17.07 -15.91
C HIS A 29 0.09 17.55 -16.11
N ALA A 30 0.89 17.58 -15.03
CA ALA A 30 2.30 17.92 -15.04
C ALA A 30 3.15 16.71 -14.60
N PRO A 31 4.37 16.58 -15.13
CA PRO A 31 5.31 15.59 -14.60
C PRO A 31 5.60 15.89 -13.13
N ALA A 32 5.59 14.87 -12.26
CA ALA A 32 5.95 15.09 -10.88
C ALA A 32 7.42 15.53 -10.77
N PRO A 33 7.72 16.48 -9.86
CA PRO A 33 9.11 16.82 -9.56
C PRO A 33 9.90 15.59 -9.11
N PRO A 34 11.19 15.44 -9.47
CA PRO A 34 12.00 14.29 -9.06
C PRO A 34 12.03 14.06 -7.54
N ALA A 35 12.02 15.15 -6.76
CA ALA A 35 11.94 15.07 -5.29
C ALA A 35 10.61 14.47 -4.80
N ALA A 36 9.49 14.77 -5.48
CA ALA A 36 8.20 14.19 -5.15
C ALA A 36 8.14 12.70 -5.48
N ILE A 37 8.70 12.28 -6.63
CA ILE A 37 8.82 10.86 -6.99
C ILE A 37 9.68 10.12 -5.96
N GLY A 38 10.82 10.69 -5.56
CA GLY A 38 11.69 10.11 -4.54
C GLY A 38 10.99 9.96 -3.19
N HIS A 39 10.21 10.96 -2.77
CA HIS A 39 9.43 10.87 -1.54
C HIS A 39 8.32 9.80 -1.63
N ALA A 40 7.59 9.75 -2.75
CA ALA A 40 6.55 8.76 -2.97
C ALA A 40 7.13 7.32 -2.99
N ALA A 41 8.32 7.14 -3.55
CA ALA A 41 9.04 5.86 -3.51
C ALA A 41 9.43 5.46 -2.07
N GLN A 42 9.89 6.39 -1.23
CA GLN A 42 10.18 6.10 0.17
C GLN A 42 8.94 5.64 0.95
N LEU A 43 7.78 6.26 0.68
CA LEU A 43 6.52 5.87 1.29
C LEU A 43 6.07 4.49 0.80
N VAL A 44 6.17 4.21 -0.51
CA VAL A 44 5.75 2.90 -1.05
C VAL A 44 6.66 1.76 -0.55
N ASP A 45 7.97 2.00 -0.44
CA ASP A 45 8.92 1.03 0.11
C ASP A 45 8.70 0.80 1.62
N ALA A 46 8.17 1.79 2.34
CA ALA A 46 7.76 1.60 3.73
C ALA A 46 6.54 0.68 3.84
N VAL A 47 5.51 0.94 3.02
CA VAL A 47 4.30 0.09 2.95
C VAL A 47 4.69 -1.35 2.60
N GLU A 48 5.43 -1.54 1.51
CA GLU A 48 5.82 -2.87 1.02
C GLU A 48 6.56 -3.68 2.09
N ARG A 49 7.52 -3.05 2.78
CA ARG A 49 8.31 -3.70 3.84
C ARG A 49 7.44 -4.18 4.99
N VAL A 50 6.47 -3.36 5.42
CA VAL A 50 5.56 -3.74 6.51
C VAL A 50 4.65 -4.89 6.06
N VAL A 51 4.16 -4.85 4.82
CA VAL A 51 3.35 -5.94 4.26
C VAL A 51 4.14 -7.24 4.17
N TYR A 52 5.40 -7.20 3.71
CA TYR A 52 6.26 -8.39 3.70
C TYR A 52 6.55 -8.93 5.09
N GLN A 53 6.79 -8.07 6.08
CA GLN A 53 6.99 -8.49 7.46
C GLN A 53 5.73 -9.18 8.00
N ALA A 54 4.57 -8.59 7.73
CA ALA A 54 3.28 -9.20 8.05
C ALA A 54 3.15 -10.58 7.36
N LEU A 55 3.54 -10.71 6.09
CA LEU A 55 3.54 -11.95 5.27
C LEU A 55 4.48 -13.05 5.75
N GLN A 56 5.42 -12.77 6.64
CA GLN A 56 6.30 -13.78 7.23
C GLN A 56 5.74 -14.40 8.51
N GLU A 57 4.70 -13.83 9.10
CA GLU A 57 4.07 -14.37 10.31
C GLU A 57 3.13 -15.53 9.98
N ALA A 58 2.84 -16.38 10.97
CA ALA A 58 1.94 -17.52 10.77
C ALA A 58 0.50 -17.05 10.54
N TYR A 59 -0.02 -17.27 9.33
CA TYR A 59 -1.36 -16.84 8.91
C TYR A 59 -2.45 -17.77 9.43
N PRO A 60 -3.43 -17.24 10.18
CA PRO A 60 -4.64 -17.99 10.49
C PRO A 60 -5.64 -18.02 9.32
N ASP A 61 -5.69 -16.99 8.46
CA ASP A 61 -6.66 -16.86 7.36
C ASP A 61 -6.00 -16.61 5.98
N TRP A 62 -6.30 -17.49 5.02
CA TRP A 62 -5.82 -17.40 3.64
C TRP A 62 -6.40 -16.21 2.85
N SER A 63 -7.59 -15.74 3.24
CA SER A 63 -8.31 -14.66 2.57
C SER A 63 -7.63 -13.31 2.82
N ALA A 64 -7.23 -13.05 4.07
CA ALA A 64 -6.49 -11.85 4.44
C ALA A 64 -5.11 -11.81 3.78
N LYS A 65 -4.43 -12.97 3.73
CA LYS A 65 -3.17 -13.13 2.99
C LYS A 65 -3.33 -12.77 1.51
N ALA A 66 -4.36 -13.30 0.85
CA ALA A 66 -4.59 -13.03 -0.58
C ALA A 66 -4.82 -11.53 -0.84
N ALA A 67 -5.55 -10.84 0.04
CA ALA A 67 -5.72 -9.39 -0.05
C ALA A 67 -4.39 -8.64 0.16
N ALA A 68 -3.55 -9.07 1.11
CA ALA A 68 -2.21 -8.50 1.30
C ALA A 68 -1.29 -8.73 0.09
N ASP A 69 -1.33 -9.90 -0.55
CA ASP A 69 -0.60 -10.17 -1.79
C ASP A 69 -1.06 -9.23 -2.94
N GLN A 70 -2.37 -8.98 -3.08
CA GLN A 70 -2.89 -8.02 -4.06
C GLN A 70 -2.44 -6.57 -3.79
N ALA A 71 -2.21 -6.21 -2.53
CA ALA A 71 -1.62 -4.91 -2.19
C ALA A 71 -0.18 -4.80 -2.73
N LEU A 72 0.60 -5.88 -2.70
CA LEU A 72 1.95 -5.93 -3.28
C LEU A 72 1.91 -5.77 -4.80
N GLU A 73 0.96 -6.42 -5.50
CA GLU A 73 0.78 -6.23 -6.95
C GLU A 73 0.49 -4.76 -7.30
N SER A 74 -0.31 -4.08 -6.47
CA SER A 74 -0.58 -2.65 -6.63
C SER A 74 0.67 -1.79 -6.38
N ILE A 75 1.57 -2.19 -5.49
CA ILE A 75 2.86 -1.53 -5.27
C ILE A 75 3.79 -1.69 -6.48
N ASP A 76 3.80 -2.86 -7.11
CA ASP A 76 4.57 -3.07 -8.34
C ASP A 76 4.03 -2.20 -9.49
N ALA A 77 2.70 -2.11 -9.63
CA ALA A 77 2.07 -1.19 -10.58
C ALA A 77 2.43 0.28 -10.28
N PHE A 78 2.49 0.66 -9.00
CA PHE A 78 2.93 1.99 -8.59
C PHE A 78 4.37 2.27 -9.04
N ARG A 79 5.30 1.33 -8.86
CA ARG A 79 6.70 1.48 -9.27
C ARG A 79 6.83 1.63 -10.78
N ALA A 80 6.09 0.84 -11.56
CA ALA A 80 6.04 0.98 -13.00
C ALA A 80 5.52 2.37 -13.42
N ALA A 81 4.46 2.86 -12.77
CA ALA A 81 3.94 4.21 -12.99
C ALA A 81 4.94 5.32 -12.61
N ALA A 82 5.68 5.14 -11.51
CA ALA A 82 6.71 6.07 -11.07
C ALA A 82 7.89 6.14 -12.06
N GLN A 83 8.30 5.02 -12.65
CA GLN A 83 9.31 5.00 -13.73
C GLN A 83 8.86 5.78 -14.97
N GLY A 84 7.56 5.73 -15.27
CA GLY A 84 6.94 6.53 -16.34
C GLY A 84 6.60 7.97 -15.94
N ASN A 85 6.80 8.35 -14.67
CA ASN A 85 6.35 9.62 -14.08
C ASN A 85 4.84 9.91 -14.34
N ASP A 86 4.00 8.88 -14.30
CA ASP A 86 2.55 9.01 -14.48
C ASP A 86 1.86 9.12 -13.11
N VAL A 87 1.63 10.37 -12.68
CA VAL A 87 1.00 10.68 -11.39
C VAL A 87 -0.40 10.08 -11.26
N ARG A 88 -1.16 10.03 -12.36
CA ARG A 88 -2.51 9.48 -12.35
C ARG A 88 -2.48 7.97 -12.10
N LEU A 89 -1.58 7.25 -12.77
CA LEU A 89 -1.39 5.82 -12.54
C LEU A 89 -0.78 5.54 -11.16
N MET A 90 0.17 6.35 -10.70
CA MET A 90 0.70 6.26 -9.33
C MET A 90 -0.42 6.39 -8.30
N ARG A 91 -1.33 7.36 -8.46
CA ARG A 91 -2.47 7.56 -7.55
C ARG A 91 -3.44 6.38 -7.59
N ALA A 92 -3.77 5.87 -8.77
CA ALA A 92 -4.65 4.71 -8.93
C ALA A 92 -4.05 3.47 -8.24
N ALA A 93 -2.76 3.21 -8.45
CA ALA A 93 -2.05 2.11 -7.83
C ALA A 93 -1.96 2.25 -6.30
N ALA A 94 -1.66 3.45 -5.79
CA ALA A 94 -1.63 3.70 -4.33
C ALA A 94 -3.00 3.50 -3.67
N ARG A 95 -4.09 3.89 -4.35
CA ARG A 95 -5.46 3.63 -3.88
C ARG A 95 -5.79 2.13 -3.89
N GLY A 96 -5.42 1.43 -4.96
CA GLY A 96 -5.56 -0.04 -5.01
C GLY A 96 -4.85 -0.73 -3.85
N ALA A 97 -3.60 -0.36 -3.57
CA ALA A 97 -2.86 -0.86 -2.42
C ALA A 97 -3.58 -0.58 -1.09
N LEU A 98 -4.07 0.65 -0.88
CA LEU A 98 -4.82 1.02 0.32
C LEU A 98 -6.11 0.20 0.48
N ASP A 99 -6.88 0.03 -0.60
CA ASP A 99 -8.14 -0.72 -0.60
C ASP A 99 -7.90 -2.19 -0.26
N HIS A 100 -6.87 -2.81 -0.84
CA HIS A 100 -6.47 -4.18 -0.53
C HIS A 100 -5.99 -4.35 0.91
N LEU A 101 -5.25 -3.38 1.46
CA LEU A 101 -4.82 -3.41 2.86
C LEU A 101 -5.97 -3.23 3.86
N ASN A 102 -6.91 -2.32 3.56
CA ASN A 102 -8.13 -2.20 4.34
C ASN A 102 -8.94 -3.50 4.30
N ARG A 103 -9.02 -4.14 3.12
CA ARG A 103 -9.70 -5.43 2.97
C ARG A 103 -9.02 -6.54 3.75
N ALA A 104 -7.69 -6.61 3.73
CA ALA A 104 -6.92 -7.56 4.53
C ALA A 104 -7.19 -7.37 6.03
N ARG A 105 -7.32 -6.12 6.50
CA ARG A 105 -7.67 -5.81 7.90
C ARG A 105 -9.09 -6.26 8.26
N GLU A 106 -10.07 -5.92 7.43
CA GLU A 106 -11.48 -6.30 7.64
C GLU A 106 -11.69 -7.82 7.73
N LEU A 107 -10.88 -8.59 7.00
CA LEU A 107 -10.95 -10.05 7.00
C LEU A 107 -10.37 -10.68 8.27
N GLU A 108 -9.48 -9.98 8.99
CA GLU A 108 -8.93 -10.43 10.28
C GLU A 108 -9.71 -9.91 11.48
N GLU A 109 -10.44 -8.80 11.33
CA GLU A 109 -11.31 -8.30 12.39
C GLU A 109 -12.44 -9.32 12.62
N PRO A 110 -12.58 -9.90 13.84
CA PRO A 110 -13.65 -10.84 14.12
C PRO A 110 -14.99 -10.13 13.92
N ALA A 111 -15.86 -10.71 13.08
CA ALA A 111 -17.22 -10.22 12.89
C ALA A 111 -17.94 -10.12 14.28
N PRO A 112 -18.75 -9.06 14.49
CA PRO A 112 -19.39 -8.79 15.78
C PRO A 112 -20.36 -9.88 16.24
#